data_AF-A0AA43EGE7-F1
#
_entry.id   AF-A0AA43EGE7-F1
#
_cell.length_a   1.000
_cell.length_b   1.000
_cell.length_c   1.000
_cell.angle_alpha   90.00
_cell.angle_beta   90.00
_cell.angle_gamma   90.00
#
_symmetry.space_group_name_H-M   'P 1'
#
loop_
_entity.id
_entity.type
_entity.pdbx_description
1 polymer ?
#
loop_
_entity_poly.entity_id
_entity_poly.type
_entity_poly.pdbx_seq_one_letter_code
_entity_poly.pdbx_strand_id
1 'polypeptide(L)'
;MGFLSRLLKMPSFKGATNALLVELAIPELTETQRTQLKNRVVELIQTHRSPDRTPETILVELNQTPRIFQLNVLAIAMKELGHPPPLKKEKLQKVEDPFDPSHADEHALRAVARRLKWHYGVEVWLAEEPISFDSW
;
A
#
# COMPACT_ATOMS: atom_id res chain seq x y z
N MET A 1 21.95 -24.87 -12.88
CA MET A 1 20.61 -24.54 -12.35
C MET A 1 20.71 -23.31 -11.43
N GLY A 2 20.60 -22.08 -11.93
CA GLY A 2 20.78 -20.91 -11.05
C GLY A 2 20.64 -19.50 -11.64
N PHE A 3 20.51 -19.36 -12.95
CA PHE A 3 20.32 -18.06 -13.61
C PHE A 3 18.86 -17.73 -13.92
N LEU A 4 18.00 -18.74 -14.10
CA LEU A 4 16.59 -18.56 -14.44
C LEU A 4 15.70 -18.25 -13.23
N SER A 5 16.13 -18.55 -12.00
CA SER A 5 15.36 -18.24 -10.78
C SER A 5 15.41 -16.76 -10.38
N ARG A 6 16.40 -16.00 -10.87
CA ARG A 6 16.50 -14.54 -10.66
C ARG A 6 15.61 -13.73 -11.61
N LEU A 7 15.18 -14.32 -12.73
CA LEU A 7 14.26 -13.68 -13.69
C LEU A 7 12.80 -13.66 -13.20
N LEU A 8 12.48 -14.41 -12.13
CA LEU A 8 11.13 -14.52 -11.57
C LEU A 8 10.86 -13.61 -10.37
N LYS A 9 11.84 -12.81 -9.92
CA LYS A 9 11.63 -11.76 -8.90
C LYS A 9 11.85 -10.39 -9.54
N MET A 10 10.93 -9.99 -10.43
CA MET A 10 10.97 -8.63 -10.94
C MET A 10 10.57 -7.66 -9.81
N PRO A 11 11.36 -6.60 -9.54
CA PRO A 11 10.98 -5.57 -8.59
C PRO A 11 9.63 -4.95 -8.97
N SER A 12 8.70 -4.87 -8.01
CA SER A 12 7.38 -4.32 -8.28
C SER A 12 7.35 -2.81 -8.06
N PHE A 13 7.72 -2.06 -9.10
CA PHE A 13 7.62 -0.59 -9.10
C PHE A 13 6.21 -0.07 -8.84
N LYS A 14 5.18 -0.85 -9.21
CA LYS A 14 3.78 -0.49 -8.95
C LYS A 14 3.46 -0.51 -7.47
N GLY A 15 3.83 -1.58 -6.77
CA GLY A 15 3.62 -1.69 -5.33
C GLY A 15 4.41 -0.66 -4.53
N ALA A 16 5.67 -0.41 -4.92
CA ALA A 16 6.49 0.64 -4.34
C ALA A 16 5.89 2.05 -4.56
N THR A 17 5.36 2.32 -5.77
CA THR A 17 4.69 3.59 -6.09
C THR A 17 3.44 3.77 -5.24
N ASN A 18 2.58 2.76 -5.17
CA ASN A 18 1.39 2.80 -4.33
C ASN A 18 1.75 3.05 -2.87
N ALA A 19 2.67 2.28 -2.31
CA ALA A 19 3.05 2.41 -0.91
C ALA A 19 3.54 3.82 -0.57
N LEU A 20 4.48 4.38 -1.35
CA LEU A 20 5.03 5.71 -1.07
C LEU A 20 4.02 6.84 -1.31
N LEU A 21 3.10 6.70 -2.26
CA LEU A 21 2.06 7.71 -2.46
C LEU A 21 1.01 7.68 -1.35
N VAL A 22 0.64 6.49 -0.86
CA VAL A 22 -0.27 6.37 0.27
C VAL A 22 0.41 6.84 1.56
N GLU A 23 1.69 6.55 1.74
CA GLU A 23 2.47 7.05 2.89
C GLU A 23 2.40 8.58 3.01
N LEU A 24 2.53 9.27 1.87
CA LEU A 24 2.38 10.73 1.80
C LEU A 24 0.93 11.20 2.04
N ALA A 25 -0.06 10.38 1.70
CA ALA A 25 -1.47 10.74 1.81
C ALA A 25 -1.98 10.63 3.25
N ILE A 26 -1.49 9.68 4.05
CA ILE A 26 -2.03 9.35 5.38
C ILE A 26 -2.18 10.57 6.31
N PRO A 27 -1.18 11.48 6.42
CA PRO A 27 -1.30 12.66 7.27
C PRO A 27 -2.40 13.63 6.82
N GLU A 28 -2.77 13.62 5.54
CA GLU A 28 -3.76 14.51 4.93
C GLU A 28 -5.19 13.95 4.97
N LEU A 29 -5.36 12.67 5.33
CA LEU A 29 -6.68 12.03 5.41
C LEU A 29 -7.48 12.55 6.60
N THR A 30 -8.72 12.97 6.33
CA THR A 30 -9.70 13.31 7.37
C THR A 30 -10.17 12.05 8.11
N GLU A 31 -10.74 12.23 9.31
CA GLU A 31 -11.32 11.13 10.09
C GLU A 31 -12.40 10.35 9.32
N THR A 32 -13.25 11.06 8.57
CA THR A 32 -14.25 10.44 7.69
C THR A 32 -13.59 9.57 6.61
N GLN A 33 -12.53 10.07 5.96
CA GLN A 33 -11.81 9.30 4.95
C GLN A 33 -11.12 8.07 5.53
N ARG A 34 -10.50 8.20 6.71
CA ARG A 34 -9.87 7.07 7.41
C ARG A 34 -10.88 5.98 7.75
N THR A 35 -12.06 6.38 8.27
CA THR A 35 -13.16 5.45 8.56
C THR A 35 -13.64 4.73 7.30
N GLN A 36 -13.86 5.46 6.21
CA GLN A 36 -14.28 4.89 4.93
C GLN A 36 -13.22 3.92 4.37
N LEU A 37 -11.95 4.29 4.42
CA LEU A 37 -10.83 3.46 3.97
C LEU A 37 -10.72 2.20 4.81
N LYS A 38 -10.80 2.30 6.14
CA LYS A 38 -10.77 1.16 7.05
C LYS A 38 -11.86 0.16 6.72
N ASN A 39 -13.10 0.61 6.58
CA ASN A 39 -14.23 -0.25 6.22
C ASN A 39 -13.99 -0.92 4.86
N ARG A 40 -13.52 -0.14 3.87
CA ARG A 40 -13.29 -0.67 2.53
C ARG A 40 -12.16 -1.70 2.48
N VAL A 41 -11.09 -1.47 3.23
CA VAL A 41 -9.97 -2.42 3.36
C VAL A 41 -10.46 -3.75 3.94
N VAL A 42 -11.26 -3.71 5.01
CA VAL A 42 -11.84 -4.92 5.61
C VAL A 42 -12.71 -5.66 4.60
N GLU A 43 -13.61 -4.96 3.92
CA GLU A 43 -14.46 -5.54 2.86
C GLU A 43 -13.65 -6.20 1.74
N LEU A 44 -12.57 -5.55 1.29
CA LEU A 44 -11.69 -6.06 0.24
C LEU A 44 -11.04 -7.38 0.65
N ILE A 45 -10.48 -7.46 1.85
CA ILE A 45 -9.83 -8.66 2.38
C ILE A 45 -10.86 -9.77 2.59
N GLN A 46 -12.01 -9.45 3.18
CA GLN A 46 -13.08 -10.41 3.42
C GLN A 46 -13.56 -11.02 2.10
N THR A 47 -13.87 -10.19 1.10
CA THR A 47 -14.43 -10.64 -0.17
C THR A 47 -13.45 -11.49 -0.99
N HIS A 48 -12.16 -11.10 -1.03
CA HIS A 48 -11.22 -11.69 -1.99
C HIS A 48 -10.26 -12.72 -1.40
N ARG A 49 -10.09 -12.75 -0.06
CA ARG A 49 -9.10 -13.60 0.59
C ARG A 49 -9.67 -14.48 1.69
N SER A 50 -10.69 -14.02 2.41
CA SER A 50 -11.16 -14.71 3.62
C SER A 50 -12.64 -14.44 3.90
N PRO A 51 -13.56 -15.01 3.09
CA PRO A 51 -14.99 -14.72 3.19
C PRO A 51 -15.61 -15.12 4.52
N ASP A 52 -15.07 -16.16 5.16
CA ASP A 52 -15.58 -16.69 6.43
C ASP A 52 -15.00 -15.98 7.67
N ARG A 53 -14.04 -15.05 7.50
CA ARG A 53 -13.44 -14.34 8.63
C ARG A 53 -14.27 -13.13 9.02
N THR A 54 -14.30 -12.85 10.32
CA THR A 54 -14.96 -11.65 10.85
C THR A 54 -14.10 -10.40 10.61
N PRO A 55 -14.71 -9.20 10.54
CA PRO A 55 -14.00 -7.92 10.47
C PRO A 55 -12.90 -7.76 11.53
N GLU A 56 -13.16 -8.17 12.76
CA GLU A 56 -12.23 -8.06 13.88
C GLU A 56 -10.98 -8.92 13.64
N THR A 57 -11.16 -10.14 13.13
CA THR A 57 -10.04 -11.04 12.81
C THR A 57 -9.18 -10.47 11.69
N ILE A 58 -9.82 -9.88 10.68
CA ILE A 58 -9.14 -9.22 9.56
C ILE A 58 -8.32 -8.02 10.05
N LEU A 59 -8.87 -7.20 10.94
CA LEU A 59 -8.16 -6.05 11.50
C LEU A 59 -6.93 -6.46 12.32
N VAL A 60 -7.04 -7.52 13.13
CA VAL A 60 -5.90 -8.07 13.88
C VAL A 60 -4.78 -8.51 12.94
N GLU A 61 -5.10 -9.27 11.90
CA GLU A 61 -4.11 -9.70 10.89
C GLU A 61 -3.51 -8.51 10.14
N LEU A 62 -4.34 -7.54 9.78
CA LEU A 62 -3.89 -6.34 9.09
C LEU A 62 -2.94 -5.53 9.96
N ASN A 63 -3.21 -5.35 11.26
CA ASN A 63 -2.34 -4.63 12.20
C ASN A 63 -0.99 -5.34 12.41
N GLN A 64 -0.92 -6.66 12.19
CA GLN A 64 0.32 -7.44 12.23
C GLN A 64 1.05 -7.49 10.88
N THR A 65 0.40 -7.03 9.82
CA THR A 65 0.96 -7.06 8.48
C THR A 65 2.01 -5.95 8.30
N PRO A 66 3.15 -6.22 7.66
CA PRO A 66 4.14 -5.20 7.35
C PRO A 66 3.53 -3.99 6.61
N ARG A 67 3.98 -2.79 7.01
CA ARG A 67 3.42 -1.51 6.55
C ARG A 67 3.24 -1.42 5.04
N ILE A 68 4.23 -1.88 4.27
CA ILE A 68 4.17 -1.79 2.81
C ILE A 68 2.96 -2.51 2.20
N PHE A 69 2.56 -3.65 2.75
CA PHE A 69 1.41 -4.39 2.24
C PHE A 69 0.11 -3.70 2.70
N GLN A 70 0.06 -3.21 3.94
CA GLN A 70 -1.07 -2.39 4.42
C GLN A 70 -1.31 -1.18 3.50
N LEU A 71 -0.24 -0.48 3.12
CA LEU A 71 -0.29 0.66 2.20
C LEU A 71 -0.75 0.27 0.78
N ASN A 72 -0.40 -0.94 0.32
CA ASN A 72 -0.86 -1.43 -0.97
C ASN A 72 -2.35 -1.80 -0.97
N VAL A 73 -2.88 -2.35 0.12
CA VAL A 73 -4.32 -2.57 0.28
C VAL A 73 -5.05 -1.23 0.37
N LEU A 74 -4.50 -0.27 1.11
CA LEU A 74 -5.02 1.10 1.16
C LEU A 74 -5.02 1.79 -0.20
N ALA A 75 -4.00 1.58 -1.02
CA ALA A 75 -3.97 2.12 -2.38
C ALA A 75 -5.12 1.60 -3.24
N ILE A 76 -5.49 0.33 -3.08
CA ILE A 76 -6.65 -0.24 -3.78
C ILE A 76 -7.93 0.42 -3.26
N ALA A 77 -8.12 0.49 -1.95
CA ALA A 77 -9.29 1.12 -1.33
C ALA A 77 -9.43 2.60 -1.71
N MET A 78 -8.35 3.39 -1.66
CA MET A 78 -8.32 4.78 -2.09
C MET A 78 -8.74 4.92 -3.55
N LYS A 79 -8.23 4.05 -4.43
CA LYS A 79 -8.57 4.07 -5.85
C LYS A 79 -10.05 3.76 -6.10
N GLU A 80 -10.62 2.79 -5.39
CA GLU A 80 -12.03 2.42 -5.52
C GLU A 80 -12.98 3.49 -4.96
N LEU A 81 -12.59 4.14 -3.87
CA LEU A 81 -13.34 5.26 -3.26
C LEU A 81 -13.13 6.59 -3.99
N GLY A 82 -12.27 6.64 -5.01
CA GLY A 82 -11.98 7.86 -5.77
C GLY A 82 -11.13 8.89 -5.03
N HIS A 83 -10.37 8.46 -4.01
CA HIS A 83 -9.41 9.31 -3.31
C HIS A 83 -8.09 9.39 -4.10
N PRO A 84 -7.73 10.57 -4.66
CA PRO A 84 -6.51 10.71 -5.42
C PRO A 84 -5.27 10.70 -4.50
N PRO A 85 -4.08 10.31 -5.02
CA PRO A 85 -2.84 10.54 -4.29
C PRO A 85 -2.53 12.06 -4.19
N PRO A 86 -1.72 12.50 -3.22
CA PRO A 86 -1.46 13.93 -2.97
C PRO A 86 -0.72 14.63 -4.13
N LEU A 87 0.02 13.88 -4.94
CA LEU A 87 0.78 14.40 -6.08
C LEU A 87 -0.08 14.37 -7.35
N LYS A 88 -0.55 15.54 -7.81
CA LYS A 88 -1.56 15.71 -8.89
C LYS A 88 -1.29 14.95 -10.20
N LYS A 89 -0.03 14.66 -10.55
CA LYS A 89 0.35 13.95 -11.78
C LYS A 89 0.59 12.45 -11.56
N GLU A 90 0.63 11.99 -10.32
CA GLU A 90 0.75 10.58 -9.97
C GLU A 90 -0.62 9.90 -9.94
N LYS A 91 -0.60 8.58 -10.11
CA LYS A 91 -1.81 7.75 -10.05
C LYS A 91 -1.52 6.47 -9.26
N LEU A 92 -2.54 6.00 -8.53
CA LEU A 92 -2.49 4.69 -7.88
C LEU A 92 -2.54 3.59 -8.95
N GLN A 93 -1.50 2.76 -8.94
CA GLN A 93 -1.25 1.70 -9.90
C GLN A 93 -2.14 0.49 -9.60
N LYS A 94 -2.53 -0.24 -10.66
CA LYS A 94 -3.23 -1.51 -10.50
C LYS A 94 -2.22 -2.56 -10.01
N VAL A 95 -2.51 -3.16 -8.86
CA VAL A 95 -1.79 -4.28 -8.26
C VAL A 95 -2.79 -5.43 -8.11
N GLU A 96 -2.38 -6.65 -8.45
CA GLU A 96 -3.26 -7.84 -8.41
C GLU A 96 -3.30 -8.46 -7.01
N ASP A 97 -2.15 -8.67 -6.39
CA ASP A 97 -2.02 -9.11 -5.01
C ASP A 97 -1.28 -8.05 -4.18
N PRO A 98 -1.95 -7.28 -3.31
CA PRO A 98 -1.30 -6.26 -2.49
C PRO A 98 -0.35 -6.82 -1.43
N PHE A 99 -0.32 -8.14 -1.22
CA PHE A 99 0.55 -8.83 -0.28
C PHE A 99 1.74 -9.52 -0.97
N ASP A 100 1.93 -9.33 -2.27
CA ASP A 100 3.06 -9.92 -3.01
C ASP A 100 4.40 -9.39 -2.43
N PRO A 101 5.30 -10.28 -1.95
CA PRO A 101 6.58 -9.89 -1.38
C PRO A 101 7.48 -9.05 -2.31
N SER A 102 7.28 -9.12 -3.63
CA SER A 102 8.00 -8.30 -4.62
C SER A 102 7.73 -6.79 -4.46
N HIS A 103 6.67 -6.40 -3.76
CA HIS A 103 6.40 -5.01 -3.40
C HIS A 103 7.44 -4.46 -2.42
N ALA A 104 7.99 -5.30 -1.54
CA ALA A 104 8.98 -4.94 -0.53
C ALA A 104 10.43 -4.88 -1.06
N ASP A 105 10.62 -4.85 -2.38
CA ASP A 105 11.94 -4.72 -2.98
C ASP A 105 12.55 -3.34 -2.69
N GLU A 106 13.67 -3.33 -1.94
CA GLU A 106 14.36 -2.10 -1.54
C GLU A 106 14.84 -1.27 -2.73
N HIS A 107 15.27 -1.92 -3.82
CA HIS A 107 15.75 -1.21 -5.00
C HIS A 107 14.60 -0.46 -5.68
N ALA A 108 13.43 -1.08 -5.80
CA ALA A 108 12.21 -0.47 -6.32
C ALA A 108 11.80 0.72 -5.45
N LEU A 109 11.74 0.53 -4.12
CA LEU A 109 11.39 1.59 -3.17
C LEU A 109 12.34 2.79 -3.28
N ARG A 110 13.65 2.56 -3.28
CA ARG A 110 14.65 3.63 -3.43
C ARG A 110 14.55 4.34 -4.78
N ALA A 111 14.32 3.59 -5.86
CA ALA A 111 14.19 4.18 -7.19
C ALA A 111 12.93 5.06 -7.29
N VAL A 112 11.80 4.61 -6.76
CA VAL A 112 10.56 5.40 -6.72
C VAL A 112 10.71 6.62 -5.82
N ALA A 113 11.28 6.49 -4.62
CA ALA A 113 11.53 7.62 -3.73
C ALA A 113 12.43 8.68 -4.39
N ARG A 114 13.50 8.26 -5.07
CA ARG A 114 14.36 9.17 -5.85
C ARG A 114 13.61 9.87 -6.98
N ARG A 115 12.76 9.15 -7.72
CA ARG A 115 11.88 9.72 -8.76
C ARG A 115 10.96 10.78 -8.16
N LEU A 116 10.29 10.48 -7.03
CA LEU A 116 9.39 11.42 -6.37
C LEU A 116 10.12 12.68 -5.89
N LYS A 117 11.30 12.52 -5.29
CA LYS A 117 12.16 13.65 -4.91
C LYS A 117 12.56 14.50 -6.12
N TRP A 118 12.98 13.88 -7.21
CA TRP A 118 13.41 14.61 -8.41
C TRP A 118 12.27 15.37 -9.09
N HIS A 119 11.09 14.76 -9.21
CA HIS A 119 9.96 15.35 -9.92
C HIS A 119 9.15 16.36 -9.08
N TYR A 120 9.06 16.15 -7.76
CA TYR A 120 8.16 16.91 -6.90
C TYR A 120 8.87 17.59 -5.73
N GLY A 121 10.17 17.37 -5.53
CA GLY A 121 10.90 17.90 -4.38
C GLY A 121 10.54 17.23 -3.05
N VAL A 122 9.80 16.12 -3.09
CA VAL A 122 9.29 15.42 -1.89
C VAL A 122 10.22 14.28 -1.50
N GLU A 123 10.71 14.32 -0.25
CA GLU A 123 11.37 13.18 0.37
C GLU A 123 10.35 12.32 1.09
N VAL A 124 10.35 11.02 0.77
CA VAL A 124 9.44 10.04 1.37
C VAL A 124 10.22 8.77 1.69
N TRP A 125 9.95 8.22 2.86
CA TRP A 125 10.39 6.91 3.31
C TRP A 125 9.18 6.21 3.94
N LEU A 126 9.16 4.88 3.88
CA LEU A 126 8.16 4.12 4.62
C LEU A 126 8.54 4.12 6.09
N ALA A 127 7.59 4.41 6.98
CA ALA A 127 7.79 4.12 8.39
C ALA A 127 7.99 2.60 8.60
N GLU A 128 8.79 2.24 9.60
CA GLU A 128 9.00 0.82 9.95
C GLU A 128 7.76 0.23 10.62
N GLU A 129 7.04 1.05 11.39
CA GLU A 129 5.88 0.63 12.17
C GLU A 129 4.65 0.42 11.26
N PRO A 130 3.94 -0.71 11.43
CA PRO A 130 2.63 -0.91 10.84
C PRO A 130 1.66 0.22 11.23
N ILE A 131 0.72 0.49 10.34
CA ILE A 131 -0.45 1.31 10.64
C ILE A 131 -1.31 0.53 11.64
N SER A 132 -1.66 1.15 12.76
CA SER A 132 -2.70 0.63 13.64
C SER A 132 -4.06 1.12 13.17
N PHE A 133 -4.83 0.20 12.59
CA PHE A 133 -6.21 0.43 12.18
C PHE A 133 -7.16 0.55 13.38
N ASP A 134 -6.72 0.21 14.59
CA ASP A 134 -7.51 0.37 15.82
C ASP A 134 -7.51 1.83 16.29
N SER A 135 -6.43 2.56 16.04
CA SER A 135 -6.25 3.97 16.41
C SER A 135 -6.55 4.96 15.28
N TRP A 136 -7.22 4.50 14.22
CA TRP A 136 -7.39 5.24 12.97
C TRP A 136 -8.76 5.88 12.82
#